data_AF-A0A7V1M5A9-F1
#
_entry.id   AF-A0A7V1M5A9-F1
#
_cell.length_a   1.000
_cell.length_b   1.000
_cell.length_c   1.000
_cell.angle_alpha   90.00
_cell.angle_beta   90.00
_cell.angle_gamma   90.00
#
_symmetry.space_group_name_H-M   'P 1'
#
loop_
_entity.id
_entity.type
_entity.pdbx_description
1 polymer ?
#
loop_
_entity_poly.entity_id
_entity_poly.type
_entity_poly.pdbx_seq_one_letter_code
_entity_poly.pdbx_strand_id
1 'polypeptide(L)'
;MSTPNIVLDTKCLSAEQFLQWLDEDTWAEWKQGEVIRLSPASRTHQRLVHFIADLIGHWAEQRDAGTVLFAPFPLKIRLPDGTVSVREPEWLWQSPPPRLSDVLALYNS
;
A
#
# COMPACT_ATOMS: atom_id res chain seq x y z
N MET A 1 -20.54 -2.63 -17.61
CA MET A 1 -21.41 -1.92 -16.64
C MET A 1 -20.59 -0.77 -16.11
N SER A 2 -20.90 0.47 -16.48
CA SER A 2 -20.19 1.65 -15.98
C SER A 2 -20.49 1.81 -14.50
N THR A 3 -19.45 1.78 -13.67
CA THR A 3 -19.53 2.18 -12.26
C THR A 3 -20.09 3.60 -12.19
N PRO A 4 -21.09 3.86 -11.34
CA PRO A 4 -21.59 5.22 -11.15
C PRO A 4 -20.45 6.07 -10.61
N ASN A 5 -20.16 7.19 -11.28
CA ASN A 5 -19.25 8.22 -10.80
C ASN A 5 -19.84 8.84 -9.53
N ILE A 6 -19.56 8.23 -8.38
CA ILE A 6 -19.87 8.81 -7.09
C ILE A 6 -18.86 9.95 -6.90
N VAL A 7 -19.31 11.19 -7.10
CA VAL A 7 -18.55 12.37 -6.68
C VAL A 7 -18.57 12.39 -5.16
N LEU A 8 -17.61 11.69 -4.55
CA LEU A 8 -17.44 11.68 -3.10
C LEU A 8 -16.84 13.02 -2.68
N ASP A 9 -17.48 13.67 -1.69
CA ASP A 9 -16.86 14.76 -0.96
C ASP A 9 -15.66 14.19 -0.20
N THR A 10 -14.46 14.41 -0.74
CA THR A 10 -13.18 13.84 -0.27
C THR A 10 -12.78 14.29 1.14
N LYS A 11 -13.61 15.11 1.79
CA LYS A 11 -13.37 15.69 3.10
C LYS A 11 -13.93 14.88 4.28
N CYS A 12 -14.80 13.89 4.03
CA CYS A 12 -15.47 13.13 5.10
C CYS A 12 -15.67 11.63 4.78
N LEU A 13 -14.68 10.94 4.21
CA LEU A 13 -14.78 9.49 3.97
C LEU A 13 -14.36 8.68 5.20
N SER A 14 -15.07 7.61 5.53
CA SER A 14 -14.51 6.57 6.41
C SER A 14 -13.41 5.78 5.69
N ALA A 15 -12.58 5.06 6.44
CA ALA A 15 -11.52 4.23 5.87
C ALA A 15 -12.10 3.15 4.91
N GLU A 16 -13.24 2.56 5.26
CA GLU A 16 -13.92 1.55 4.45
C GLU A 16 -14.49 2.14 3.16
N GLN A 17 -15.10 3.33 3.25
CA GLN A 17 -15.61 4.04 2.07
C GLN A 17 -14.48 4.48 1.15
N PHE A 18 -13.35 4.93 1.72
CA PHE A 18 -12.14 5.23 0.97
C PHE A 18 -11.63 3.99 0.23
N LEU A 19 -11.51 2.84 0.89
CA LEU A 19 -11.06 1.60 0.25
C LEU A 19 -12.00 1.08 -0.85
N GLN A 20 -13.31 1.30 -0.71
CA GLN A 20 -14.29 0.97 -1.76
C GLN A 20 -14.23 1.92 -2.95
N TRP A 21 -13.81 3.16 -2.71
CA TRP A 21 -13.63 4.17 -3.75
C TRP A 21 -12.28 4.07 -4.45
N LEU A 22 -11.24 3.63 -3.74
CA LEU A 22 -9.89 3.44 -4.27
C LEU A 22 -9.94 2.33 -5.34
N ASP A 23 -9.94 2.74 -6.60
CA ASP A 23 -9.80 1.84 -7.75
C ASP A 23 -8.34 1.73 -8.22
N GLU A 24 -8.08 0.87 -9.20
CA GLU A 24 -6.74 0.62 -9.73
C GLU A 24 -6.10 1.86 -10.39
N ASP A 25 -6.91 2.83 -10.83
CA ASP A 25 -6.46 4.03 -11.53
C ASP A 25 -6.31 5.25 -10.60
N THR A 26 -6.65 5.11 -9.32
CA THR A 26 -6.66 6.19 -8.34
C THR A 26 -5.49 6.06 -7.36
N TRP A 27 -4.50 6.94 -7.50
CA TRP A 27 -3.37 7.01 -6.57
C TRP A 27 -3.64 8.01 -5.44
N ALA A 28 -4.07 7.50 -4.28
CA ALA A 28 -4.41 8.34 -3.14
C ALA A 28 -4.12 7.66 -1.79
N GLU A 29 -3.90 8.47 -0.77
CA GLU A 29 -3.83 8.05 0.63
C GLU A 29 -5.03 8.61 1.41
N TRP A 30 -5.30 8.03 2.58
CA TRP A 30 -6.34 8.50 3.48
C TRP A 30 -5.83 8.64 4.91
N LYS A 31 -6.13 9.79 5.53
CA LYS A 31 -5.78 10.07 6.91
C LYS A 31 -6.93 10.83 7.58
N GLN A 32 -7.50 10.23 8.63
CA GLN A 32 -8.47 10.90 9.52
C GLN A 32 -9.64 11.59 8.79
N GLY A 33 -10.14 10.99 7.72
CA GLY A 33 -11.28 11.51 6.95
C GLY A 33 -10.90 12.24 5.66
N GLU A 34 -9.63 12.58 5.49
CA GLU A 34 -9.12 13.34 4.34
C GLU A 34 -8.45 12.42 3.31
N VAL A 35 -8.80 12.62 2.04
CA VAL A 35 -8.12 12.00 0.89
C VAL A 35 -6.98 12.88 0.41
N ILE A 36 -5.80 12.29 0.31
CA ILE A 36 -4.58 12.92 -0.18
C ILE A 36 -4.25 12.32 -1.54
N ARG A 37 -4.38 13.10 -2.62
CA ARG A 37 -4.01 12.61 -3.96
C ARG A 37 -2.50 12.63 -4.14
N LEU A 38 -1.96 11.52 -4.62
CA LEU A 38 -0.54 11.40 -4.92
C LEU A 38 -0.28 11.83 -6.36
N SER A 39 0.90 12.40 -6.58
CA SER A 39 1.37 12.71 -7.93
C SER A 39 2.08 11.49 -8.51
N PRO A 40 1.98 11.25 -9.84
CA PRO A 40 2.72 10.18 -10.47
C PRO A 40 4.22 10.26 -10.18
N ALA A 41 4.85 9.10 -9.93
CA ALA A 41 6.28 9.01 -9.72
C ALA A 41 7.07 9.53 -10.94
N SER A 42 8.06 10.39 -10.69
CA SER A 42 9.00 10.80 -11.75
C SER A 42 9.89 9.63 -12.19
N ARG A 43 10.46 9.72 -13.40
CA ARG A 43 11.45 8.74 -13.88
C ARG A 43 12.65 8.59 -12.93
N THR A 44 13.12 9.70 -12.33
CA THR A 44 14.22 9.67 -11.36
C THR A 44 13.82 8.90 -10.11
N HIS A 45 12.61 9.12 -9.61
CA HIS A 45 12.05 8.40 -8.47
C HIS A 45 11.97 6.90 -8.75
N GLN A 46 11.38 6.49 -9.88
CA GLN A 46 11.27 5.07 -10.25
C GLN A 46 12.63 4.37 -10.34
N ARG A 47 13.64 5.04 -10.92
CA ARG A 47 15.00 4.48 -11.00
C ARG A 47 15.62 4.28 -9.62
N LEU A 48 15.38 5.20 -8.69
CA LEU A 48 15.89 5.09 -7.33
C LEU A 48 15.20 3.96 -6.57
N VAL A 49 13.88 3.85 -6.68
CA VAL A 49 13.09 2.78 -6.03
C VAL A 49 13.54 1.41 -6.53
N HIS A 50 13.71 1.21 -7.84
CA HIS A 50 14.21 -0.07 -8.37
C HIS A 50 15.62 -0.41 -7.88
N PHE A 51 16.54 0.57 -7.87
CA PHE A 51 17.89 0.35 -7.34
C PHE A 51 17.87 -0.10 -5.87
N ILE A 52 17.04 0.53 -5.04
CA ILE A 52 16.89 0.18 -3.63
C ILE A 52 16.23 -1.21 -3.49
N ALA A 53 15.23 -1.52 -4.31
CA ALA A 53 14.55 -2.81 -4.32
C ALA A 53 15.52 -3.95 -4.62
N ASP A 54 16.33 -3.81 -5.65
CA ASP A 54 17.33 -4.81 -6.01
C ASP A 54 18.38 -4.95 -4.89
N LEU A 55 18.87 -3.84 -4.34
CA LEU A 55 19.91 -3.89 -3.31
C LEU A 55 19.43 -4.57 -2.03
N ILE A 56 18.25 -4.18 -1.53
CA ILE A 56 17.73 -4.66 -0.27
C ILE A 56 17.12 -6.05 -0.43
N GLY A 57 16.42 -6.33 -1.54
CA GLY A 57 15.84 -7.63 -1.85
C GLY A 57 16.91 -8.73 -1.89
N HIS A 58 17.98 -8.52 -2.67
CA HIS A 58 19.08 -9.49 -2.73
C HIS A 58 19.79 -9.65 -1.37
N TRP A 59 19.94 -8.57 -0.60
CA TRP A 59 20.53 -8.65 0.75
C TRP A 59 19.67 -9.49 1.69
N ALA A 60 18.34 -9.34 1.61
CA ALA A 60 17.37 -10.04 2.45
C ALA A 60 17.32 -11.54 2.14
N GLU A 61 17.28 -11.89 0.84
CA GLU A 61 17.30 -13.27 0.35
C GLU A 61 18.57 -14.02 0.80
N GLN A 62 19.73 -13.38 0.67
CA GLN A 62 21.02 -13.99 1.06
C GLN A 62 21.13 -14.27 2.57
N ARG A 63 20.32 -13.61 3.40
CA ARG A 63 20.39 -13.69 4.87
C ARG A 63 19.17 -14.31 5.51
N ASP A 64 18.18 -14.73 4.73
CA ASP A 64 16.86 -15.16 5.24
C ASP A 64 16.27 -14.13 6.23
N ALA A 65 16.44 -12.84 5.92
CA ALA A 65 16.14 -11.74 6.86
C ALA A 65 14.67 -11.30 6.84
N GLY A 66 13.89 -11.76 5.86
CA GLY A 66 12.51 -11.34 5.61
C GLY A 66 12.29 -10.93 4.16
N THR A 67 11.24 -10.13 3.93
CA THR A 67 10.85 -9.67 2.59
C THR A 67 10.65 -8.15 2.59
N VAL A 68 10.92 -7.51 1.45
CA VAL A 68 10.58 -6.11 1.23
C VAL A 68 9.50 -6.00 0.16
N LEU A 69 8.43 -5.29 0.49
CA LEU A 69 7.35 -4.97 -0.42
C LEU A 69 7.55 -3.55 -0.92
N PHE A 70 7.29 -3.29 -2.21
CA PHE A 70 7.43 -1.98 -2.84
C PHE A 70 6.09 -1.55 -3.46
N ALA A 71 5.85 -0.24 -3.49
CA ALA A 71 4.67 0.34 -4.13
C ALA A 71 4.50 -0.15 -5.59
N PRO A 72 3.24 -0.29 -6.08
CA PRO A 72 2.00 0.10 -5.41
C PRO A 72 1.41 -0.99 -4.50
N PHE A 73 1.16 -0.66 -3.22
CA PHE A 73 0.38 -1.48 -2.29
C PHE A 73 -0.28 -0.64 -1.19
N PRO A 74 -1.60 -0.36 -1.28
CA PRO A 74 -2.31 0.33 -0.22
C PRO A 74 -2.36 -0.50 1.06
N LEU A 75 -1.98 0.10 2.19
CA LEU A 75 -1.97 -0.53 3.51
C LEU A 75 -2.91 0.20 4.47
N LYS A 76 -3.87 -0.53 5.04
CA LYS A 76 -4.67 -0.06 6.18
C LYS A 76 -3.92 -0.29 7.49
N ILE A 77 -3.56 0.80 8.17
CA ILE A 77 -2.79 0.80 9.40
C ILE A 77 -3.68 1.28 10.55
N ARG A 78 -3.68 0.57 11.67
CA ARG A 78 -4.21 1.06 12.95
C ARG A 78 -3.04 1.48 13.83
N LEU A 79 -3.00 2.76 14.20
CA LEU A 79 -1.96 3.34 15.04
C LEU A 79 -2.22 3.06 16.53
N PRO A 80 -1.19 3.20 17.40
CA PRO A 80 -1.33 2.92 18.85
C PRO A 80 -2.41 3.73 19.56
N ASP A 81 -2.74 4.92 19.06
CA ASP A 81 -3.82 5.78 19.57
C ASP A 81 -5.22 5.35 19.10
N GLY A 82 -5.32 4.23 18.39
CA GLY A 82 -6.57 3.69 17.85
C GLY A 82 -7.01 4.32 16.52
N THR A 83 -6.29 5.34 16.04
CA THR A 83 -6.60 5.96 14.74
C THR A 83 -6.27 5.01 13.59
N VAL A 84 -7.02 5.14 12.50
CA VAL A 84 -6.81 4.36 11.27
C VAL A 84 -6.26 5.30 10.21
N SER A 85 -5.40 4.78 9.35
CA SER A 85 -4.92 5.45 8.14
C SER A 85 -4.78 4.43 7.02
N VAL A 86 -4.97 4.86 5.77
CA VAL A 86 -4.64 4.06 4.59
C VAL A 86 -3.52 4.78 3.86
N ARG A 87 -2.37 4.11 3.74
CA ARG A 87 -1.14 4.69 3.20
C ARG A 87 -0.60 3.80 2.10
N GLU A 88 0.13 4.38 1.17
CA GLU A 88 0.90 3.63 0.18
C GLU A 88 2.38 3.96 0.39
N PRO A 89 3.08 3.24 1.28
CA PRO A 89 4.50 3.48 1.48
C PRO A 89 5.29 3.02 0.27
N GLU A 90 6.35 3.74 -0.06
CA GLU A 90 7.29 3.37 -1.13
C GLU A 90 7.86 1.96 -0.94
N TRP A 91 8.15 1.60 0.31
CA TRP A 91 8.58 0.26 0.69
C TRP A 91 8.22 -0.09 2.13
N LEU A 92 8.04 -1.38 2.40
CA LEU A 92 7.77 -1.95 3.72
C LEU A 92 8.66 -3.18 3.93
N TRP A 93 9.32 -3.25 5.09
CA TRP A 93 10.02 -4.45 5.53
C TRP A 93 9.08 -5.36 6.33
N GLN A 94 9.05 -6.65 5.99
CA GLN A 94 8.28 -7.67 6.69
C GLN A 94 9.22 -8.76 7.25
N SER A 95 9.22 -8.93 8.57
CA SER A 95 9.93 -10.00 9.26
C SER A 95 9.15 -10.45 10.52
N PRO A 96 9.03 -11.76 10.81
CA PRO A 96 9.49 -12.88 9.97
C PRO A 96 8.73 -12.94 8.63
N PRO A 97 9.28 -13.59 7.59
CA PRO A 97 8.54 -13.77 6.33
C PRO A 97 7.19 -14.46 6.59
N PRO A 98 6.12 -14.13 5.82
CA PRO A 98 4.81 -14.73 6.01
C PRO A 98 4.92 -16.26 5.90
N ARG A 99 4.19 -16.99 6.75
CA ARG A 99 4.23 -18.45 6.69
C ARG A 99 3.55 -18.90 5.39
N LEU A 100 4.03 -20.00 4.80
CA LEU A 100 3.41 -20.58 3.60
C LEU A 100 1.90 -20.83 3.80
N SER A 101 1.48 -21.20 5.01
CA SER A 101 0.07 -21.35 5.39
C SER A 101 -0.74 -20.06 5.21
N ASP A 102 -0.16 -18.91 5.54
CA ASP A 102 -0.84 -17.61 5.49
C ASP A 102 -1.01 -17.17 4.04
N VAL A 103 -0.02 -17.44 3.20
CA VAL A 103 -0.06 -17.17 1.76
C VAL A 103 -1.10 -18.05 1.07
N LEU A 104 -1.10 -19.36 1.34
CA LEU A 104 -2.05 -20.30 0.73
C LEU A 104 -3.50 -20.03 1.16
N ALA A 105 -3.73 -19.45 2.34
CA ALA A 105 -5.07 -19.05 2.77
C ALA A 105 -5.64 -17.92 1.90
N LEU A 106 -4.81 -17.02 1.36
CA LEU A 106 -5.24 -15.92 0.49
C LEU A 106 -5.64 -16.36 -0.92
N TYR A 107 -5.11 -17.48 -1.41
CA TYR A 107 -5.44 -18.02 -2.74
C TYR A 107 -6.68 -18.92 -2.76
N ASN A 108 -7.18 -19.31 -1.58
CA ASN A 108 -8.34 -20.19 -1.43
C ASN A 108 -9.61 -19.44 -0.97
N SER A 109 -9.58 -18.10 -0.97
CA SER A 109 -10.66 -17.22 -0.49
C SER A 109 -11.28 -16.38 -1.60
#